data_AF-A0A177CAQ3-F1
#
_entry.id   AF-A0A177CAQ3-F1
#
_cell.length_a   1.000
_cell.length_b   1.000
_cell.length_c   1.000
_cell.angle_alpha   90.00
_cell.angle_beta   90.00
_cell.angle_gamma   90.00
#
_symmetry.space_group_name_H-M   'P 1'
#
loop_
_entity.id
_entity.type
_entity.pdbx_description
1 polymer ?
#
loop_
_entity_poly.entity_id
_entity_poly.type
_entity_poly.pdbx_seq_one_letter_code
_entity_poly.pdbx_strand_id
1 'polypeptide(L)'
;MAPKTLVDFPDELLLQLPVHMHNIEDFKNASSTCRRLHNVFADTLPKTILRLASGSAPTFFSPHPYFLVLAVARQIATWAVANDSERQTRVERLMEAFRGGMKGLLSLALRDDVEDVGLTMDDVRRMYEARFSILNPLNATMDAMIGDEWYKQPDFWYGGAEDAFTLYTDVSSATYQLLTYGELFGSSMASYLEPADRRKPGLGIETRIEFIKYCIPD
;
A
#
# COMPACT_ATOMS: atom_id res chain seq x y z
N MET A 1 -7.79 -40.95 27.44
CA MET A 1 -7.79 -39.48 27.36
C MET A 1 -7.70 -39.12 25.90
N ALA A 2 -8.62 -38.30 25.38
CA ALA A 2 -8.47 -37.76 24.03
C ALA A 2 -7.20 -36.88 23.99
N PRO A 3 -6.40 -36.93 22.91
CA PRO A 3 -5.23 -36.07 22.78
C PRO A 3 -5.70 -34.61 22.74
N LYS A 4 -5.01 -33.74 23.49
CA LYS A 4 -5.23 -32.29 23.40
C LYS A 4 -4.87 -31.84 21.98
N THR A 5 -5.79 -31.13 21.37
CA THR A 5 -5.70 -30.60 20.02
C THR A 5 -5.48 -29.09 20.06
N LEU A 6 -5.17 -28.50 18.90
CA LEU A 6 -4.95 -27.05 18.78
C LEU A 6 -6.17 -26.25 19.28
N VAL A 7 -7.37 -26.74 19.05
CA VAL A 7 -8.60 -26.05 19.45
C VAL A 7 -8.88 -26.12 20.94
N ASP A 8 -8.05 -26.81 21.74
CA ASP A 8 -8.19 -26.85 23.20
C ASP A 8 -7.43 -25.72 23.91
N PHE A 9 -6.62 -24.94 23.16
CA PHE A 9 -5.93 -23.77 23.72
C PHE A 9 -6.88 -22.59 23.98
N PRO A 10 -6.56 -21.71 24.95
CA PRO A 10 -7.24 -20.43 25.12
C PRO A 10 -7.14 -19.54 23.88
N ASP A 11 -8.12 -18.65 23.71
CA ASP A 11 -8.20 -17.80 22.52
C ASP A 11 -7.00 -16.86 22.41
N GLU A 12 -6.41 -16.43 23.53
CA GLU A 12 -5.22 -15.57 23.57
C GLU A 12 -4.00 -16.26 22.92
N LEU A 13 -3.85 -17.57 23.10
CA LEU A 13 -2.77 -18.33 22.45
C LEU A 13 -3.08 -18.59 20.97
N LEU A 14 -4.36 -18.79 20.65
CA LEU A 14 -4.79 -18.96 19.26
C LEU A 14 -4.61 -17.67 18.45
N LEU A 15 -4.82 -16.50 19.06
CA LEU A 15 -4.60 -15.18 18.45
C LEU A 15 -3.13 -14.90 18.09
N GLN A 16 -2.19 -15.61 18.70
CA GLN A 16 -0.76 -15.48 18.36
C GLN A 16 -0.37 -16.31 17.13
N LEU A 17 -1.17 -17.30 16.74
CA LEU A 17 -0.86 -18.18 15.61
C LEU A 17 -0.64 -17.44 14.29
N PRO A 18 -1.44 -16.41 13.90
CA PRO A 18 -1.21 -15.66 12.67
C PRO A 18 0.19 -15.04 12.57
N VAL A 19 0.83 -14.70 13.70
CA VAL A 19 2.19 -14.15 13.72
C VAL A 19 3.24 -15.21 13.32
N HIS A 20 2.91 -16.48 13.41
CA HIS A 20 3.81 -17.59 13.04
C HIS A 20 3.52 -18.18 11.66
N MET A 21 2.54 -17.64 10.92
CA MET A 21 2.23 -18.07 9.56
C MET A 21 3.13 -17.38 8.54
N HIS A 22 3.38 -18.05 7.41
CA HIS A 22 4.29 -17.55 6.38
C HIS A 22 3.64 -16.45 5.54
N ASN A 23 2.35 -16.61 5.21
CA ASN A 23 1.68 -15.75 4.24
C ASN A 23 0.15 -15.72 4.44
N ILE A 24 -0.55 -14.91 3.64
CA ILE A 24 -2.00 -14.70 3.80
C ILE A 24 -2.83 -15.93 3.41
N GLU A 25 -2.28 -16.81 2.58
CA GLU A 25 -2.96 -18.05 2.15
C GLU A 25 -3.00 -19.06 3.30
N ASP A 26 -1.88 -19.26 4.01
CA ASP A 26 -1.82 -20.08 5.22
C ASP A 26 -2.86 -19.61 6.24
N PHE A 27 -2.95 -18.30 6.44
CA PHE A 27 -3.94 -17.68 7.31
C PHE A 27 -5.38 -17.95 6.85
N LYS A 28 -5.64 -17.81 5.55
CA LYS A 28 -6.99 -18.06 5.02
C LYS A 28 -7.37 -19.53 5.07
N ASN A 29 -6.44 -20.42 4.80
CA ASN A 29 -6.65 -21.86 4.90
C ASN A 29 -6.92 -22.26 6.35
N ALA A 30 -6.08 -21.82 7.29
CA ALA A 30 -6.24 -22.09 8.72
C ALA A 30 -7.57 -21.57 9.28
N SER A 31 -7.95 -20.32 8.98
CA SER A 31 -9.25 -19.76 9.39
C SER A 31 -10.44 -20.51 8.79
N SER A 32 -10.27 -21.18 7.65
CA SER A 32 -11.35 -21.93 6.98
C SER A 32 -11.47 -23.38 7.46
N THR A 33 -10.58 -23.86 8.33
CA THR A 33 -10.63 -25.25 8.85
C THR A 33 -11.73 -25.48 9.87
N CYS A 34 -12.00 -24.51 10.76
CA CYS A 34 -13.04 -24.63 11.77
C CYS A 34 -13.57 -23.28 12.23
N ARG A 35 -14.79 -23.26 12.79
CA ARG A 35 -15.48 -22.05 13.24
C ARG A 35 -14.72 -21.32 14.36
N ARG A 36 -14.04 -22.05 15.25
CA ARG A 36 -13.29 -21.43 16.36
C ARG A 36 -12.12 -20.61 15.82
N LEU A 37 -11.29 -21.19 14.96
CA LEU A 37 -10.19 -20.45 14.32
C LEU A 37 -10.69 -19.33 13.43
N HIS A 38 -11.79 -19.53 12.71
CA HIS A 38 -12.44 -18.46 11.93
C HIS A 38 -12.76 -17.24 12.79
N ASN A 39 -13.41 -17.46 13.94
CA ASN A 39 -13.84 -16.39 14.82
C ASN A 39 -12.66 -15.73 15.53
N VAL A 40 -11.73 -16.53 16.07
CA VAL A 40 -10.53 -16.00 16.74
C VAL A 40 -9.67 -15.20 15.76
N PHE A 41 -9.45 -15.69 14.54
CA PHE A 41 -8.62 -14.99 13.57
C PHE A 41 -9.28 -13.73 13.01
N ALA A 42 -10.59 -13.52 13.21
CA ALA A 42 -11.24 -12.27 12.84
C ALA A 42 -10.65 -11.07 13.60
N ASP A 43 -10.14 -11.30 14.82
CA ASP A 43 -9.54 -10.27 15.67
C ASP A 43 -8.01 -10.13 15.45
N THR A 44 -7.48 -10.69 14.35
CA THR A 44 -6.05 -10.57 14.03
C THR A 44 -5.67 -9.11 13.78
N LEU A 45 -4.55 -8.69 14.35
CA LEU A 45 -4.07 -7.31 14.23
C LEU A 45 -3.83 -6.92 12.75
N PRO A 46 -4.22 -5.71 12.32
CA PRO A 46 -4.04 -5.27 10.95
C PRO A 46 -2.59 -5.33 10.46
N LYS A 47 -1.64 -5.09 11.37
CA LYS A 47 -0.20 -5.21 11.12
C LYS A 47 0.19 -6.62 10.70
N THR A 48 -0.35 -7.63 11.38
CA THR A 48 -0.08 -9.04 11.10
C THR A 48 -0.61 -9.43 9.73
N ILE A 49 -1.80 -8.96 9.36
CA ILE A 49 -2.37 -9.18 8.02
C ILE A 49 -1.54 -8.50 6.94
N LEU A 50 -1.07 -7.26 7.15
CA LEU A 50 -0.16 -6.59 6.20
C LEU A 50 1.13 -7.38 6.01
N ARG A 51 1.73 -7.91 7.09
CA ARG A 51 2.92 -8.76 7.03
C ARG A 51 2.66 -10.05 6.25
N LEU A 52 1.53 -10.71 6.51
CA LEU A 52 1.12 -11.92 5.79
C LEU A 52 0.85 -11.63 4.31
N ALA A 53 0.24 -10.49 3.99
CA ALA A 53 0.03 -10.03 2.62
C ALA A 53 1.37 -9.77 1.90
N SER A 54 2.33 -9.13 2.57
CA SER A 54 3.69 -8.96 2.06
C SER A 54 4.38 -10.30 1.80
N GLY A 55 4.11 -11.33 2.60
CA GLY A 55 4.63 -12.70 2.41
C GLY A 55 4.05 -13.44 1.21
N SER A 56 2.88 -13.03 0.69
CA SER A 56 2.25 -13.58 -0.53
C SER A 56 2.57 -12.78 -1.80
N ALA A 57 3.42 -11.77 -1.71
CA ALA A 57 3.91 -11.04 -2.88
C ALA A 57 5.06 -11.81 -3.57
N PRO A 58 5.18 -11.75 -4.90
CA PRO A 58 4.40 -10.94 -5.84
C PRO A 58 3.08 -11.58 -6.32
N THR A 59 2.79 -12.84 -5.96
CA THR A 59 1.71 -13.63 -6.57
C THR A 59 0.33 -12.97 -6.44
N PHE A 60 -0.07 -12.57 -5.24
CA PHE A 60 -1.41 -11.97 -5.01
C PHE A 60 -1.41 -10.45 -5.09
N PHE A 61 -0.30 -9.83 -4.68
CA PHE A 61 -0.19 -8.38 -4.51
C PHE A 61 0.78 -7.75 -5.51
N SER A 62 0.57 -8.06 -6.79
CA SER A 62 1.27 -7.44 -7.92
C SER A 62 0.53 -6.17 -8.40
N PRO A 63 1.24 -5.11 -8.83
CA PRO A 63 2.69 -4.97 -8.88
C PRO A 63 3.29 -4.76 -7.48
N HIS A 64 4.32 -5.54 -7.13
CA HIS A 64 4.98 -5.46 -5.82
C HIS A 64 6.19 -4.51 -5.89
N PRO A 65 6.41 -3.62 -4.91
CA PRO A 65 5.64 -3.42 -3.66
C PRO A 65 4.47 -2.42 -3.79
N TYR A 66 4.30 -1.83 -4.96
CA TYR A 66 3.41 -0.70 -5.23
C TYR A 66 1.97 -0.90 -4.74
N PHE A 67 1.37 -2.06 -4.99
CA PHE A 67 -0.02 -2.32 -4.62
C PHE A 67 -0.23 -2.27 -3.10
N LEU A 68 0.67 -2.88 -2.33
CA LEU A 68 0.61 -2.85 -0.87
C LEU A 68 0.96 -1.47 -0.30
N VAL A 69 1.92 -0.77 -0.91
CA VAL A 69 2.25 0.60 -0.47
C VAL A 69 1.06 1.53 -0.66
N LEU A 70 0.40 1.47 -1.82
CA LEU A 70 -0.80 2.27 -2.09
C LEU A 70 -1.89 2.02 -1.03
N ALA A 71 -2.06 0.77 -0.62
CA ALA A 71 -3.05 0.38 0.41
C ALA A 71 -2.90 1.14 1.74
N VAL A 72 -1.64 1.34 2.15
CA VAL A 72 -1.29 1.88 3.46
C VAL A 72 -0.74 3.29 3.41
N ALA A 73 -0.56 3.87 2.22
CA ALA A 73 0.05 5.17 2.00
C ALA A 73 -0.58 6.27 2.88
N ARG A 74 -1.92 6.36 2.91
CA ARG A 74 -2.63 7.32 3.76
C ARG A 74 -2.39 7.10 5.25
N GLN A 75 -2.32 5.84 5.68
CA GLN A 75 -2.05 5.48 7.08
C GLN A 75 -0.63 5.88 7.47
N ILE A 76 0.37 5.65 6.60
CA ILE A 76 1.75 6.11 6.80
C ILE A 76 1.79 7.64 6.95
N ALA A 77 1.09 8.36 6.08
CA ALA A 77 1.04 9.81 6.13
C ALA A 77 0.41 10.30 7.44
N THR A 78 -0.68 9.66 7.87
CA THR A 78 -1.39 9.96 9.12
C THR A 78 -0.48 9.69 10.32
N TRP A 79 0.20 8.55 10.36
CA TRP A 79 1.17 8.20 11.40
C TRP A 79 2.29 9.24 11.52
N ALA A 80 2.80 9.73 10.39
CA ALA A 80 3.90 10.69 10.36
C ALA A 80 3.52 12.06 10.96
N VAL A 81 2.23 12.42 10.93
CA VAL A 81 1.73 13.72 11.43
C VAL A 81 0.87 13.62 12.70
N ALA A 82 0.63 12.41 13.22
CA ALA A 82 -0.33 12.16 14.30
C ALA A 82 0.06 12.82 15.64
N ASN A 83 1.35 12.89 15.96
CA ASN A 83 1.84 13.39 17.25
C ASN A 83 2.78 14.57 17.06
N ASP A 84 2.37 15.76 17.48
CA ASP A 84 3.15 17.00 17.31
C ASP A 84 4.53 16.96 18.00
N SER A 85 4.68 16.28 19.14
CA SER A 85 5.96 16.22 19.85
C SER A 85 6.98 15.33 19.15
N GLU A 86 6.53 14.32 18.40
CA GLU A 86 7.38 13.36 17.70
C GLU A 86 7.39 13.56 16.18
N ARG A 87 6.58 14.51 15.68
CA ARG A 87 6.33 14.73 14.26
C ARG A 87 7.61 14.88 13.47
N GLN A 88 8.55 15.69 13.96
CA GLN A 88 9.82 15.92 13.28
C GLN A 88 10.58 14.61 13.06
N THR A 89 10.75 13.81 14.12
CA THR A 89 11.43 12.52 14.04
C THR A 89 10.68 11.51 13.16
N ARG A 90 9.35 11.48 13.19
CA ARG A 90 8.54 10.58 12.34
C ARG A 90 8.62 10.97 10.86
N VAL A 91 8.62 12.27 10.55
CA VAL A 91 8.81 12.78 9.19
C VAL A 91 10.22 12.49 8.68
N GLU A 92 11.25 12.67 9.50
CA GLU A 92 12.62 12.30 9.14
C GLU A 92 12.75 10.80 8.83
N ARG A 93 12.11 9.94 9.64
CA ARG A 93 12.05 8.50 9.37
C ARG A 93 11.31 8.16 8.08
N LEU A 94 10.24 8.89 7.76
CA LEU A 94 9.53 8.74 6.49
C LEU A 94 10.42 9.14 5.31
N MET A 95 11.14 10.26 5.42
CA MET A 95 12.08 10.70 4.39
C MET A 95 13.22 9.70 4.20
N GLU A 96 13.76 9.13 5.28
CA GLU A 96 14.75 8.06 5.19
C GLU A 96 14.17 6.81 4.53
N ALA A 97 12.91 6.46 4.81
CA ALA A 97 12.24 5.36 4.14
C ALA A 97 12.08 5.59 2.62
N PHE A 98 11.86 6.84 2.18
CA PHE A 98 11.82 7.16 0.75
C PHE A 98 13.11 6.81 0.04
N ARG A 99 14.28 6.89 0.68
CA ARG A 99 15.57 6.53 0.07
C ARG A 99 15.67 5.06 -0.34
N GLY A 100 14.87 4.19 0.28
CA GLY A 100 14.69 2.80 -0.14
C GLY A 100 13.65 2.62 -1.27
N GLY A 101 13.17 3.71 -1.85
CA GLY A 101 12.07 3.77 -2.80
C GLY A 101 10.77 3.20 -2.22
N MET A 102 9.93 2.66 -3.10
CA MET A 102 8.66 2.04 -2.71
C MET A 102 8.85 0.84 -1.77
N LYS A 103 9.98 0.12 -1.87
CA LYS A 103 10.31 -0.97 -0.93
C LYS A 103 10.60 -0.43 0.47
N GLY A 104 11.27 0.71 0.56
CA GLY A 104 11.54 1.40 1.83
C GLY A 104 10.25 1.82 2.53
N LEU A 105 9.24 2.30 1.77
CA LEU A 105 7.92 2.61 2.32
C LEU A 105 7.18 1.40 2.87
N LEU A 106 7.16 0.29 2.12
CA LEU A 106 6.58 -0.96 2.63
C LEU A 106 7.33 -1.45 3.88
N SER A 107 8.66 -1.33 3.88
CA SER A 107 9.50 -1.72 5.02
C SER A 107 9.18 -0.88 6.26
N LEU A 108 9.01 0.44 6.10
CA LEU A 108 8.56 1.33 7.18
C LEU A 108 7.20 0.90 7.72
N ALA A 109 6.24 0.64 6.82
CA ALA A 109 4.90 0.19 7.18
C ALA A 109 4.86 -1.14 7.93
N LEU A 110 5.88 -1.99 7.77
CA LEU A 110 5.99 -3.28 8.45
C LEU A 110 6.67 -3.21 9.82
N ARG A 111 7.30 -2.09 10.20
CA ARG A 111 8.00 -1.98 11.50
C ARG A 111 7.04 -1.89 12.67
N ASP A 112 7.32 -2.59 13.76
CA ASP A 112 6.44 -2.65 14.94
C ASP A 112 6.21 -1.30 15.63
N ASP A 113 7.15 -0.36 15.47
CA ASP A 113 7.07 1.00 16.04
C ASP A 113 6.27 1.98 15.18
N VAL A 114 5.69 1.51 14.07
CA VAL A 114 4.77 2.27 13.22
C VAL A 114 3.34 1.78 13.50
N GLU A 115 2.71 2.42 14.48
CA GLU A 115 1.36 2.13 14.96
C GLU A 115 0.29 2.55 13.95
N ASP A 116 -0.90 1.95 14.06
CA ASP A 116 -2.09 2.24 13.22
C ASP A 116 -1.89 2.09 11.70
N VAL A 117 -0.80 1.42 11.28
CA VAL A 117 -0.53 1.07 9.88
C VAL A 117 -0.67 -0.44 9.69
N GLY A 118 -1.60 -0.86 8.83
CA GLY A 118 -1.89 -2.26 8.56
C GLY A 118 -3.07 -2.46 7.60
N LEU A 119 -3.47 -3.71 7.43
CA LEU A 119 -4.61 -4.09 6.58
C LEU A 119 -5.56 -4.98 7.36
N THR A 120 -6.86 -4.79 7.20
CA THR A 120 -7.84 -5.82 7.58
C THR A 120 -8.10 -6.75 6.40
N MET A 121 -8.74 -7.90 6.65
CA MET A 121 -9.21 -8.75 5.55
C MET A 121 -10.25 -8.05 4.66
N ASP A 122 -11.01 -7.11 5.21
CA ASP A 122 -11.95 -6.30 4.44
C ASP A 122 -11.23 -5.27 3.56
N ASP A 123 -10.13 -4.69 4.04
CA ASP A 123 -9.27 -3.84 3.21
C ASP A 123 -8.69 -4.65 2.03
N VAL A 124 -8.22 -5.88 2.27
CA VAL A 124 -7.71 -6.77 1.22
C VAL A 124 -8.79 -7.06 0.17
N ARG A 125 -10.03 -7.34 0.59
CA ARG A 125 -11.16 -7.56 -0.34
C ARG A 125 -11.48 -6.30 -1.15
N ARG A 126 -11.65 -5.16 -0.47
CA ARG A 126 -11.94 -3.87 -1.11
C ARG A 126 -10.87 -3.50 -2.12
N MET A 127 -9.61 -3.71 -1.78
CA MET A 127 -8.49 -3.47 -2.68
C MET A 127 -8.50 -4.38 -3.90
N TYR A 128 -8.81 -5.67 -3.70
CA TYR A 128 -8.94 -6.62 -4.80
C TYR A 128 -10.04 -6.17 -5.77
N GLU A 129 -11.20 -5.74 -5.26
CA GLU A 129 -12.29 -5.19 -6.08
C GLU A 129 -11.88 -3.90 -6.80
N ALA A 130 -11.20 -2.98 -6.11
CA ALA A 130 -10.69 -1.73 -6.69
C ALA A 130 -9.66 -2.00 -7.80
N ARG A 131 -8.87 -3.08 -7.69
CA ARG A 131 -7.91 -3.48 -8.72
C ARG A 131 -8.60 -3.71 -10.05
N PHE A 132 -9.69 -4.48 -10.09
CA PHE A 132 -10.38 -4.79 -11.33
C PHE A 132 -11.30 -3.68 -11.82
N SER A 133 -11.93 -2.95 -10.91
CA SER A 133 -12.92 -1.91 -11.26
C SER A 133 -12.32 -0.54 -11.56
N ILE A 134 -11.16 -0.21 -10.99
CA ILE A 134 -10.57 1.13 -11.07
C ILE A 134 -9.12 1.05 -11.58
N LEU A 135 -8.25 0.31 -10.90
CA LEU A 135 -6.81 0.39 -11.16
C LEU A 135 -6.42 -0.20 -12.52
N ASN A 136 -6.95 -1.38 -12.88
CA ASN A 136 -6.66 -1.99 -14.17
C ASN A 136 -7.21 -1.16 -15.34
N PRO A 137 -8.47 -0.66 -15.33
CA PRO A 137 -8.94 0.27 -16.36
C PRO A 137 -8.14 1.56 -16.46
N LEU A 138 -7.75 2.15 -15.31
CA LEU A 138 -6.90 3.34 -15.29
C LEU A 138 -5.53 3.04 -15.93
N ASN A 139 -4.91 1.92 -15.55
CA ASN A 139 -3.63 1.50 -16.11
C ASN A 139 -3.72 1.27 -17.62
N ALA A 140 -4.80 0.65 -18.11
CA ALA A 140 -5.03 0.46 -19.54
C ALA A 140 -5.22 1.80 -20.28
N THR A 141 -5.90 2.77 -19.64
CA THR A 141 -6.06 4.12 -20.20
C THR A 141 -4.71 4.83 -20.29
N MET A 142 -3.90 4.76 -19.24
CA MET A 142 -2.55 5.32 -19.23
C MET A 142 -1.66 4.63 -20.28
N ASP A 143 -1.78 3.31 -20.45
CA ASP A 143 -0.99 2.55 -21.42
C ASP A 143 -1.32 2.94 -22.86
N ALA A 144 -2.58 3.24 -23.15
CA ALA A 144 -3.02 3.77 -24.43
C ALA A 144 -2.57 5.21 -24.70
N MET A 145 -2.19 5.97 -23.66
CA MET A 145 -1.77 7.37 -23.76
C MET A 145 -0.25 7.55 -23.76
N ILE A 146 0.48 6.77 -22.96
CA ILE A 146 1.91 6.97 -22.69
C ILE A 146 2.70 5.66 -22.61
N GLY A 147 2.07 4.52 -22.91
CA GLY A 147 2.67 3.19 -22.78
C GLY A 147 2.79 2.43 -24.09
N ASP A 148 2.86 1.10 -23.98
CA ASP A 148 3.13 0.21 -25.12
C ASP A 148 1.98 0.21 -26.14
N GLU A 149 0.73 0.34 -25.68
CA GLU A 149 -0.43 0.45 -26.58
C GLU A 149 -0.42 1.77 -27.37
N TRP A 150 0.09 2.86 -26.79
CA TRP A 150 0.25 4.12 -27.52
C TRP A 150 1.20 3.95 -28.71
N TYR A 151 2.33 3.26 -28.54
CA TYR A 151 3.28 2.96 -29.61
C TYR A 151 2.72 2.07 -30.73
N LYS A 152 1.60 1.37 -30.49
CA LYS A 152 0.95 0.50 -31.49
C LYS A 152 0.00 1.25 -32.42
N GLN A 153 -0.18 2.56 -32.25
CA GLN A 153 -1.04 3.34 -33.15
C GLN A 153 -0.53 3.29 -34.61
N PRO A 154 -1.42 3.20 -35.61
CA PRO A 154 -1.03 3.22 -37.01
C PRO A 154 -0.22 4.47 -37.36
N ASP A 155 0.82 4.32 -38.18
CA ASP A 155 1.66 5.42 -38.64
C ASP A 155 2.26 6.28 -37.49
N PHE A 156 2.51 5.67 -36.32
CA PHE A 156 3.00 6.36 -35.11
C PHE A 156 4.14 7.34 -35.39
N TRP A 157 5.19 6.88 -36.10
CA TRP A 157 6.36 7.70 -36.46
C TRP A 157 6.17 8.58 -37.70
N TYR A 158 5.02 8.48 -38.37
CA TYR A 158 4.71 9.14 -39.64
C TYR A 158 3.53 10.11 -39.55
N GLY A 159 3.23 10.60 -38.34
CA GLY A 159 2.18 11.61 -38.09
C GLY A 159 0.82 11.03 -37.72
N GLY A 160 0.74 9.73 -37.45
CA GLY A 160 -0.46 9.07 -36.91
C GLY A 160 -0.67 9.28 -35.41
N ALA A 161 0.37 9.70 -34.68
CA ALA A 161 0.30 10.06 -33.26
C ALA A 161 0.51 11.58 -33.07
N GLU A 162 -0.40 12.23 -32.33
CA GLU A 162 -0.21 13.60 -31.85
C GLU A 162 0.78 13.61 -30.67
N ASP A 163 1.63 14.63 -30.59
CA ASP A 163 2.59 14.85 -29.49
C ASP A 163 3.44 13.61 -29.11
N ALA A 164 4.04 12.97 -30.11
CA ALA A 164 4.95 11.83 -29.95
C ALA A 164 6.26 12.20 -29.19
N PHE A 165 6.16 12.47 -27.88
CA PHE A 165 7.32 12.64 -27.00
C PHE A 165 7.84 11.27 -26.53
N THR A 166 9.12 11.00 -26.77
CA THR A 166 9.81 9.75 -26.46
C THR A 166 10.16 9.62 -24.98
N LEU A 167 9.24 9.14 -24.15
CA LEU A 167 9.56 8.67 -22.80
C LEU A 167 9.10 7.21 -22.65
N TYR A 168 10.06 6.28 -22.64
CA TYR A 168 9.79 4.89 -22.25
C TYR A 168 9.28 4.87 -20.82
N THR A 169 8.03 4.47 -20.61
CA THR A 169 7.36 4.55 -19.32
C THR A 169 6.87 3.18 -18.87
N ASP A 170 7.29 2.73 -17.69
CA ASP A 170 6.59 1.63 -16.99
C ASP A 170 5.29 2.18 -16.40
N VAL A 171 4.23 2.11 -17.21
CA VAL A 171 2.92 2.69 -16.90
C VAL A 171 2.33 2.11 -15.62
N SER A 172 2.56 0.82 -15.36
CA SER A 172 2.07 0.18 -14.15
C SER A 172 2.72 0.84 -12.94
N SER A 173 4.04 0.85 -12.84
CA SER A 173 4.72 1.49 -11.70
C SER A 173 4.37 2.97 -11.56
N ALA A 174 4.33 3.72 -12.67
CA ALA A 174 3.99 5.14 -12.68
C ALA A 174 2.57 5.43 -12.15
N THR A 175 1.58 4.64 -12.57
CA THR A 175 0.19 4.78 -12.10
C THR A 175 0.10 4.60 -10.60
N TYR A 176 0.73 3.57 -10.03
CA TYR A 176 0.71 3.36 -8.59
C TYR A 176 1.49 4.42 -7.82
N GLN A 177 2.58 4.96 -8.37
CA GLN A 177 3.34 6.06 -7.74
C GLN A 177 2.52 7.34 -7.67
N LEU A 178 1.79 7.68 -8.74
CA LEU A 178 0.88 8.83 -8.76
C LEU A 178 -0.22 8.70 -7.72
N LEU A 179 -0.85 7.53 -7.63
CA LEU A 179 -1.87 7.25 -6.62
C LEU A 179 -1.29 7.28 -5.20
N THR A 180 -0.10 6.68 -5.00
CA THR A 180 0.60 6.70 -3.70
C THR A 180 0.92 8.14 -3.28
N TYR A 181 1.38 8.98 -4.21
CA TYR A 181 1.61 10.40 -3.95
C TYR A 181 0.31 11.09 -3.51
N GLY A 182 -0.79 10.85 -4.22
CA GLY A 182 -2.11 11.37 -3.87
C GLY A 182 -2.55 10.95 -2.46
N GLU A 183 -2.34 9.70 -2.08
CA GLU A 183 -2.69 9.18 -0.76
C GLU A 183 -1.78 9.71 0.37
N LEU A 184 -0.47 9.87 0.11
CA LEU A 184 0.48 10.43 1.08
C LEU A 184 0.24 11.92 1.33
N PHE A 185 -0.04 12.69 0.27
CA PHE A 185 -0.02 14.15 0.32
C PHE A 185 -1.41 14.80 0.18
N GLY A 186 -2.46 13.99 0.00
CA GLY A 186 -3.84 14.46 -0.20
C GLY A 186 -4.42 15.19 1.02
N SER A 187 -4.02 14.81 2.24
CA SER A 187 -4.44 15.51 3.47
C SER A 187 -3.93 16.95 3.52
N SER A 188 -2.70 17.18 3.07
CA SER A 188 -2.14 18.53 2.89
C SER A 188 -2.90 19.31 1.82
N MET A 189 -3.40 18.66 0.76
CA MET A 189 -4.19 19.35 -0.26
C MET A 189 -5.57 19.76 0.26
N ALA A 190 -6.23 18.86 1.02
CA ALA A 190 -7.50 19.17 1.67
C ALA A 190 -7.38 20.39 2.60
N SER A 191 -6.27 20.54 3.32
CA SER A 191 -6.05 21.71 4.20
C SER A 191 -5.80 23.03 3.45
N TYR A 192 -5.39 22.99 2.18
CA TYR A 192 -5.35 24.19 1.32
C TYR A 192 -6.73 24.57 0.76
N LEU A 193 -7.60 23.58 0.53
CA LEU A 193 -8.94 23.78 0.00
C LEU A 193 -9.97 24.14 1.09
N GLU A 194 -9.69 23.80 2.34
CA GLU A 194 -10.52 24.13 3.50
C GLU A 194 -10.17 25.50 4.12
N PRO A 195 -11.12 26.20 4.78
CA PRO A 195 -10.89 27.50 5.42
C PRO A 195 -9.74 27.47 6.43
N ALA A 196 -9.05 28.61 6.62
CA ALA A 196 -7.82 28.75 7.40
C ALA A 196 -7.88 28.16 8.83
N ASP A 197 -9.05 28.16 9.47
CA ASP A 197 -9.27 27.63 10.82
C ASP A 197 -9.34 26.08 10.91
N ARG A 198 -9.25 25.37 9.76
CA ARG A 198 -9.32 23.91 9.67
C ARG A 198 -8.08 23.26 9.05
N ARG A 199 -6.96 23.96 9.02
CA ARG A 199 -5.72 23.39 8.45
C ARG A 199 -5.27 22.17 9.23
N LYS A 200 -5.53 20.98 8.67
CA LYS A 200 -5.02 19.73 9.19
C LYS A 200 -3.50 19.68 9.05
N PRO A 201 -2.78 19.12 10.04
CA PRO A 201 -1.35 18.88 9.93
C PRO A 201 -1.10 17.93 8.74
N GLY A 202 -0.19 18.32 7.86
CA GLY A 202 0.15 17.58 6.66
C GLY A 202 1.65 17.51 6.44
N LEU A 203 2.05 16.68 5.47
CA LEU A 203 3.44 16.60 5.03
C LEU A 203 3.81 17.83 4.18
N GLY A 204 4.99 18.38 4.44
CA GLY A 204 5.50 19.61 3.82
C GLY A 204 6.09 19.39 2.43
N ILE A 205 6.59 20.48 1.83
CA ILE A 205 7.20 20.46 0.50
C ILE A 205 8.47 19.61 0.45
N GLU A 206 9.31 19.67 1.49
CA GLU A 206 10.55 18.88 1.57
C GLU A 206 10.28 17.38 1.49
N THR A 207 9.25 16.91 2.19
CA THR A 207 8.83 15.50 2.15
C THR A 207 8.35 15.09 0.75
N ARG A 208 7.69 15.99 0.01
CA ARG A 208 7.27 15.74 -1.38
C ARG A 208 8.45 15.63 -2.33
N ILE A 209 9.44 16.51 -2.17
CA ILE A 209 10.66 16.51 -2.99
C ILE A 209 11.43 15.20 -2.78
N GLU A 210 11.59 14.76 -1.53
CA GLU A 210 12.26 13.48 -1.24
C GLU A 210 11.49 12.27 -1.80
N PHE A 211 10.14 12.29 -1.76
CA PHE A 211 9.37 11.24 -2.43
C PHE A 211 9.65 11.20 -3.93
N ILE A 212 9.59 12.35 -4.61
CA ILE A 212 9.86 12.41 -6.06
C ILE A 212 11.27 11.92 -6.37
N LYS A 213 12.26 12.34 -5.58
CA LYS A 213 13.67 12.02 -5.77
C LYS A 213 13.99 10.53 -5.66
N TYR A 214 13.32 9.80 -4.78
CA TYR A 214 13.71 8.42 -4.46
C TYR A 214 12.65 7.36 -4.75
N CYS A 215 11.37 7.73 -4.84
CA CYS A 215 10.26 6.79 -5.05
C CYS A 215 9.75 6.77 -6.50
N ILE A 216 10.13 7.75 -7.33
CA ILE A 216 9.83 7.78 -8.76
C ILE A 216 11.17 7.53 -9.50
N PRO A 217 11.30 6.44 -10.28
CA PRO A 217 12.50 6.16 -11.04
C PRO A 217 12.68 7.17 -12.17
N ASP A 218 13.93 7.35 -12.61
CA ASP A 218 14.30 8.09 -13.81
C ASP A 218 13.78 7.42 -15.10
#